data_AF-J9DYS1-F1
#
_entry.id   AF-J9DYS1-F1
#
_cell.length_a   1.000
_cell.length_b   1.000
_cell.length_c   1.000
_cell.angle_alpha   90.00
_cell.angle_beta   90.00
_cell.angle_gamma   90.00
#
_symmetry.space_group_name_H-M   'P 1'
#
loop_
_entity.id
_entity.type
_entity.pdbx_description
1 polymer ?
#
loop_
_entity_poly.entity_id
_entity_poly.type
_entity_poly.pdbx_seq_one_letter_code
_entity_poly.pdbx_strand_id
1 'polypeptide(L)' 'MEIVELTRRETFSASHRLQNSLLNDTENQQLYGKCNNLNGHGHNYVWEVTLRGPIDPKSGM' A
#
# COMPACT_ATOMS: atom_id res chain seq x y z
N MET A 1 -28.92 -16.33 1.64
CA MET A 1 -27.74 -16.17 2.52
C MET A 1 -27.28 -14.75 2.39
N GLU A 2 -27.01 -14.07 3.50
CA GLU A 2 -26.53 -12.68 3.48
C GLU A 2 -25.13 -12.62 2.85
N ILE A 3 -24.90 -11.64 1.99
CA ILE A 3 -23.58 -11.35 1.43
C ILE A 3 -22.91 -10.32 2.35
N VAL A 4 -21.70 -10.63 2.79
CA VAL A 4 -20.91 -9.76 3.67
C VAL A 4 -19.55 -9.45 3.09
N GLU A 5 -18.89 -8.46 3.67
CA GLU A 5 -17.49 -8.13 3.43
C GLU A 5 -16.66 -8.41 4.68
N LEU A 6 -15.52 -9.07 4.51
CA LEU A 6 -14.57 -9.36 5.57
C LEU A 6 -13.22 -8.75 5.23
N THR A 7 -12.75 -7.83 6.07
CA THR A 7 -11.46 -7.16 5.91
C THR A 7 -10.45 -7.66 6.92
N ARG A 8 -9.26 -8.07 6.44
CA ARG A 8 -8.07 -8.30 7.27
C ARG A 8 -7.12 -7.13 7.10
N ARG A 9 -6.70 -6.54 8.21
CA ARG A 9 -5.66 -5.50 8.27
C ARG A 9 -4.35 -6.10 8.75
N GLU A 10 -3.27 -5.76 8.07
CA GLU A 10 -1.88 -6.06 8.44
C GLU A 10 -1.00 -4.80 8.31
N THR A 11 0.21 -4.87 8.85
CA THR A 11 1.22 -3.82 8.69
C THR A 11 2.58 -4.38 8.29
N PHE A 12 3.34 -3.62 7.50
CA PHE A 12 4.73 -3.96 7.20
C PHE A 12 5.59 -2.70 7.11
N SER A 13 6.87 -2.84 7.48
CA SER A 13 7.85 -1.76 7.38
C SER A 13 8.67 -1.91 6.10
N ALA A 14 8.78 -0.84 5.31
CA ALA A 14 9.60 -0.83 4.10
C ALA A 14 10.20 0.55 3.82
N SER A 15 11.38 0.56 3.19
CA SER A 15 12.01 1.77 2.64
C SER A 15 11.82 1.87 1.13
N HIS A 16 11.81 3.10 0.62
CA HIS A 16 11.70 3.38 -0.81
C HIS A 16 12.19 4.79 -1.18
N ARG A 17 12.32 5.03 -2.48
CA ARG A 17 12.59 6.34 -3.09
C ARG A 17 11.66 6.49 -4.29
N LEU A 18 10.97 7.61 -4.39
CA LEU A 18 10.23 7.94 -5.60
C LEU A 18 11.19 8.52 -6.63
N GLN A 19 11.48 7.77 -7.70
CA GLN A 19 12.37 8.15 -8.79
C GLN A 19 11.79 7.60 -10.10
N ASN A 20 11.68 8.45 -11.12
CA ASN A 20 11.33 8.04 -12.47
C ASN A 20 12.60 8.02 -13.33
N SER A 21 12.89 6.87 -13.95
CA SER A 21 14.07 6.68 -14.81
C SER A 21 14.01 7.44 -16.13
N LEU A 22 12.83 7.94 -16.51
CA LEU A 22 12.63 8.75 -17.73
C LEU A 22 12.78 10.27 -17.47
N LEU A 23 12.93 10.69 -16.22
CA LEU A 23 13.12 12.08 -15.83
C LEU A 23 14.58 12.33 -15.43
N ASN A 24 15.08 13.53 -15.69
CA ASN A 24 16.37 13.96 -15.14
C ASN A 24 16.27 14.26 -13.63
N ASP A 25 17.41 14.49 -12.98
CA ASP A 25 17.45 14.69 -11.53
C ASP A 25 16.70 15.94 -11.06
N THR A 26 16.72 17.01 -11.86
CA THR A 26 16.01 18.26 -11.52
C THR A 26 14.51 18.06 -11.62
N GLU A 27 14.03 17.38 -12.67
CA GLU A 27 12.62 17.03 -12.84
C GLU A 27 12.13 16.10 -11.72
N ASN A 28 12.91 15.08 -11.35
CA ASN A 28 12.59 14.20 -10.23
C ASN A 28 12.54 14.95 -8.89
N GLN A 29 13.50 15.84 -8.65
CA GLN A 29 13.54 16.64 -7.42
C GLN A 29 12.36 17.62 -7.36
N GLN A 30 11.98 18.23 -8.48
CA GLN A 30 10.81 19.13 -8.55
C GLN A 30 9.50 18.38 -8.34
N LEU A 31 9.36 17.19 -8.92
CA LEU A 31 8.13 16.39 -8.85
C LEU A 31 7.95 15.71 -7.48
N TYR A 32 8.99 15.04 -6.98
CA TYR A 32 8.89 14.18 -5.79
C TYR A 32 9.48 14.82 -4.52
N GLY A 33 10.25 15.92 -4.65
CA GLY A 33 10.76 16.69 -3.51
C GLY A 33 11.51 15.83 -2.50
N LYS A 34 11.12 15.92 -1.22
CA LYS A 34 11.73 15.13 -0.13
C LYS A 34 11.65 13.61 -0.35
N CYS A 35 10.64 13.14 -1.09
CA CYS A 35 10.49 11.70 -1.39
C CYS A 35 11.51 11.20 -2.42
N ASN A 36 12.21 12.10 -3.13
CA ASN A 36 13.32 11.78 -4.03
C ASN A 36 14.68 11.66 -3.33
N ASN A 37 14.74 11.78 -1.99
CA ASN A 37 16.00 11.69 -1.24
C ASN A 37 16.89 10.53 -1.75
N LEU A 38 18.17 10.80 -2.01
CA LEU A 38 19.09 9.84 -2.63
C LEU A 38 19.20 8.54 -1.83
N ASN A 39 19.13 8.64 -0.50
CA ASN A 39 19.17 7.52 0.43
C ASN A 39 17.78 6.97 0.80
N GLY A 40 16.72 7.43 0.12
CA GLY A 40 15.34 7.04 0.35
C GLY A 40 14.74 7.54 1.67
N HIS A 41 13.59 6.98 2.00
CA HIS A 41 12.89 7.16 3.28
C HIS A 41 12.06 5.89 3.54
N GLY A 42 11.36 5.80 4.68
CA GLY A 42 10.59 4.60 5.02
C GLY A 42 9.24 4.88 5.64
N HIS A 43 8.41 3.84 5.67
CA HIS A 43 7.06 3.87 6.22
C HIS A 43 6.73 2.55 6.92
N ASN A 44 5.79 2.63 7.85
CA ASN A 44 5.05 1.46 8.36
C ASN A 44 3.71 1.45 7.63
N TYR A 45 3.66 0.73 6.52
CA TYR A 45 2.47 0.64 5.68
C TYR A 45 1.38 -0.17 6.38
N VAL A 46 0.13 0.26 6.19
CA VAL A 46 -1.07 -0.51 6.52
C VAL A 46 -1.57 -1.16 5.25
N TRP A 47 -1.83 -2.47 5.29
CA TRP A 47 -2.42 -3.22 4.20
C TRP A 47 -3.75 -3.81 4.63
N GLU A 48 -4.83 -3.47 3.92
CA GLU A 48 -6.16 -4.00 4.15
C GLU A 48 -6.59 -4.83 2.95
N VAL A 49 -7.03 -6.06 3.21
CA VAL A 49 -7.53 -7.00 2.20
C VAL A 49 -8.97 -7.33 2.52
N THR A 50 -9.86 -7.04 1.59
CA THR A 50 -11.30 -7.27 1.75
C THR A 50 -11.77 -8.36 0.80
N LEU A 51 -12.44 -9.37 1.33
CA LEU A 51 -13.16 -10.40 0.58
C LEU A 51 -14.66 -10.18 0.72
N ARG A 52 -15.44 -10.56 -0.30
CA ARG A 52 -16.90 -10.42 -0.30
C ARG A 52 -17.56 -11.74 -0.71
N GLY A 53 -18.52 -12.22 0.07
CA GLY A 53 -19.16 -13.51 -0.19
C GLY A 53 -20.36 -13.80 0.72
N PRO A 54 -21.12 -14.86 0.41
CA PRO A 54 -22.17 -15.35 1.31
C PRO A 54 -21.56 -15.95 2.58
N ILE A 55 -22.24 -15.77 3.71
CA ILE A 55 -21.87 -16.46 4.96
C ILE A 55 -22.22 -17.96 4.82
N ASP A 56 -21.25 -18.84 5.04
CA ASP A 56 -21.45 -20.27 5.19
C ASP A 56 -22.21 -20.56 6.50
N PRO A 57 -23.41 -21.17 6.45
CA PRO A 57 -24.25 -21.34 7.62
C PRO A 57 -23.69 -22.32 8.66
N LYS A 58 -22.67 -23.12 8.31
CA LYS A 58 -22.04 -24.08 9.22
C LYS A 58 -20.88 -23.46 10.01
N SER A 59 -20.05 -22.67 9.34
CA SER A 59 -18.83 -22.07 9.93
C SER A 59 -19.00 -20.61 10.34
N GLY A 60 -20.01 -19.92 9.79
CA GLY A 60 -20.19 -18.47 9.98
C GLY A 60 -19.18 -17.61 9.22
N MET A 61 -18.40 -18.20 8.31
CA MET A 61 -17.42 -17.51 7.45
C MET A 61 -17.91 -17.36 6.01
#